data_AF-A0A4S4B3F4-F1
#
_entry.id   AF-A0A4S4B3F4-F1
#
_cell.length_a   1.000
_cell.length_b   1.000
_cell.length_c   1.000
_cell.angle_alpha   90.00
_cell.angle_beta   90.00
_cell.angle_gamma   90.00
#
_symmetry.space_group_name_H-M   'P 1'
#
loop_
_entity.id
_entity.type
_entity.pdbx_description
1 polymer ?
#
loop_
_entity_poly.entity_id
_entity_poly.type
_entity_poly.pdbx_seq_one_letter_code
_entity_poly.pdbx_strand_id
1 'polypeptide(L)'
;MNRSSARPARRIAPPHPLPSQPMPNPPRKWIAALLGVLAQPLSMLYVGQARWAGIYFLLSLAIVFTGELYLRGSGVDGMLALILAAVCAIHAYRAAANYPKDRSRPAYSRWYGLLGALCTLLLLVLVLRAYLFEPFRAASGSMQPAIPIQAYLIVQKWGYGHYGAYGIRLPGPAASAPLKRGDVVVFEFPADRSIQYVKRLVGLPGDTVAYQDKELTINGTPISHQRVADHLDMRTATRIPAYRESLDGTEYTVLIREDTPPAFAALRQTFPFQGQCAYTAQGITCRIPDGHYFMLGDNRDASYDSRVFGFVPADHIVGKVVRIVP
;
A
#
# COMPACT_ATOMS: atom_id res chain seq x y z
N MET A 1 -6.82 -44.30 -93.26
CA MET A 1 -6.04 -44.52 -92.01
C MET A 1 -6.11 -43.25 -91.18
N ASN A 2 -6.89 -43.23 -90.10
CA ASN A 2 -6.99 -42.06 -89.20
C ASN A 2 -6.80 -42.55 -87.75
N ARG A 3 -5.75 -42.09 -87.07
CA ARG A 3 -5.37 -42.52 -85.71
C ARG A 3 -6.12 -41.66 -84.68
N SER A 4 -7.01 -42.29 -83.91
CA SER A 4 -7.69 -41.71 -82.76
C SER A 4 -6.77 -41.71 -81.52
N SER A 5 -6.54 -40.55 -80.92
CA SER A 5 -5.80 -40.38 -79.66
C SER A 5 -6.76 -40.39 -78.47
N ALA A 6 -6.73 -41.44 -77.65
CA ALA A 6 -7.45 -41.48 -76.38
C ALA A 6 -6.63 -40.79 -75.28
N ARG A 7 -7.22 -39.78 -74.61
CA ARG A 7 -6.64 -39.15 -73.41
C ARG A 7 -6.84 -40.04 -72.18
N PRO A 8 -5.86 -40.16 -71.25
CA PRO A 8 -6.03 -40.94 -70.03
C PRO A 8 -6.85 -40.16 -68.99
N ALA A 9 -7.70 -40.88 -68.26
CA ALA A 9 -8.54 -40.35 -67.20
C ALA A 9 -7.72 -39.80 -66.02
N ARG A 10 -8.00 -38.55 -65.62
CA ARG A 10 -7.40 -37.88 -64.46
C ARG A 10 -7.89 -38.57 -63.17
N ARG A 11 -7.00 -39.24 -62.44
CA ARG A 11 -7.28 -39.69 -61.06
C ARG A 11 -7.46 -38.46 -60.17
N ILE A 12 -8.64 -38.31 -59.59
CA ILE A 12 -8.93 -37.33 -58.54
C ILE A 12 -8.27 -37.86 -57.25
N ALA A 13 -7.35 -37.07 -56.69
CA ALA A 13 -6.73 -37.39 -55.40
C ALA A 13 -7.78 -37.30 -54.26
N PRO A 14 -7.71 -38.15 -53.22
CA PRO A 14 -8.64 -38.08 -52.10
C PRO A 14 -8.48 -36.74 -51.36
N PRO A 15 -9.57 -36.18 -50.80
CA PRO A 15 -9.51 -34.91 -50.08
C PRO A 15 -8.61 -35.04 -48.84
N HIS A 16 -7.75 -34.04 -48.62
CA HIS A 16 -6.94 -33.93 -47.41
C HIS A 16 -7.84 -34.01 -46.17
N PRO A 17 -7.48 -34.79 -45.12
CA PRO A 17 -8.24 -34.82 -43.88
C PRO A 17 -8.24 -33.41 -43.26
N LEU A 18 -9.44 -32.91 -42.96
CA LEU A 18 -9.62 -31.66 -42.23
C LEU A 18 -8.83 -31.69 -40.91
N PRO A 19 -8.27 -30.55 -40.46
CA PRO A 19 -7.52 -30.50 -39.20
C PRO A 19 -8.41 -31.05 -38.07
N SER A 20 -7.86 -32.02 -37.32
CA SER A 20 -8.56 -32.68 -36.23
C SER A 20 -9.05 -31.64 -35.22
N GLN A 21 -10.36 -31.57 -35.03
CA GLN A 21 -10.96 -30.73 -33.99
C GLN A 21 -10.37 -31.14 -32.64
N PRO A 22 -9.88 -30.20 -31.81
CA PRO A 22 -9.26 -30.52 -30.53
C PRO A 22 -10.26 -31.29 -29.65
N MET A 23 -9.87 -32.49 -29.21
CA MET A 23 -10.76 -33.37 -28.45
C MET A 23 -11.28 -32.66 -27.18
N PRO A 24 -12.59 -32.79 -26.86
CA PRO A 24 -13.15 -32.23 -25.64
C PRO A 24 -12.45 -32.80 -24.40
N ASN A 25 -11.91 -31.93 -23.55
CA ASN A 25 -11.28 -32.31 -22.28
C ASN A 25 -12.06 -31.67 -21.12
N PRO A 26 -13.08 -32.34 -20.56
CA PRO A 26 -13.92 -31.77 -19.51
C PRO A 26 -13.13 -31.52 -18.20
N PRO A 27 -13.57 -30.54 -17.38
CA PRO A 27 -12.93 -30.27 -16.09
C PRO A 27 -13.04 -31.48 -15.15
N ARG A 28 -11.96 -31.80 -14.44
CA ARG A 28 -11.95 -32.86 -13.42
C ARG A 28 -12.66 -32.37 -12.16
N LYS A 29 -13.65 -33.14 -11.68
CA LYS A 29 -14.51 -32.77 -10.54
C LYS A 29 -13.72 -32.47 -9.27
N TRP A 30 -12.73 -33.30 -8.95
CA TRP A 30 -11.90 -33.13 -7.75
C TRP A 30 -11.03 -31.87 -7.82
N ILE A 31 -10.52 -31.51 -9.01
CA ILE A 31 -9.75 -30.27 -9.23
C ILE A 31 -10.67 -29.05 -9.03
N ALA A 32 -11.89 -29.11 -9.57
CA ALA A 32 -12.87 -28.04 -9.41
C ALA A 32 -13.21 -27.80 -7.93
N ALA A 33 -13.45 -28.87 -7.17
CA ALA A 33 -13.72 -28.81 -5.73
C ALA A 33 -12.51 -28.25 -4.95
N LEU A 34 -11.30 -28.76 -5.22
CA LEU A 34 -10.07 -28.30 -4.56
C LEU A 34 -9.82 -26.81 -4.81
N LEU A 35 -9.93 -26.37 -6.06
CA LEU A 35 -9.86 -24.94 -6.39
C LEU A 35 -10.98 -24.14 -5.72
N GLY A 36 -12.16 -24.72 -5.52
CA GLY A 36 -13.27 -24.04 -4.84
C GLY A 36 -12.99 -23.77 -3.37
N VAL A 37 -12.17 -24.60 -2.72
CA VAL A 37 -11.70 -24.36 -1.34
C VAL A 37 -10.58 -23.32 -1.32
N LEU A 38 -9.60 -23.43 -2.23
CA LEU A 38 -8.37 -22.65 -2.18
C LEU A 38 -8.45 -21.28 -2.88
N ALA A 39 -9.22 -21.19 -3.97
CA ALA A 39 -9.28 -20.04 -4.86
C ALA A 39 -10.64 -20.00 -5.58
N GLN A 40 -11.67 -19.55 -4.87
CA GLN A 40 -13.08 -19.59 -5.29
C GLN A 40 -13.30 -19.03 -6.71
N PRO A 41 -12.73 -17.86 -7.11
CA PRO A 41 -12.94 -17.34 -8.46
C PRO A 41 -12.29 -18.22 -9.54
N LEU A 42 -11.08 -18.73 -9.29
CA LEU A 42 -10.35 -19.59 -10.23
C LEU A 42 -11.08 -20.93 -10.44
N SER A 43 -11.73 -21.45 -9.41
CA SER A 43 -12.58 -22.63 -9.50
C SER A 43 -13.70 -22.47 -10.54
N MET A 44 -14.40 -21.33 -10.51
CA MET A 44 -15.47 -21.04 -11.46
C MET A 44 -14.95 -20.80 -12.87
N LEU A 45 -13.78 -20.14 -13.02
CA LEU A 45 -13.09 -20.05 -14.32
C LEU A 45 -12.71 -21.44 -14.84
N TYR A 46 -12.24 -22.34 -13.97
CA TYR A 46 -11.85 -23.71 -14.33
C TYR A 46 -13.04 -24.50 -14.90
N VAL A 47 -14.25 -24.31 -14.39
CA VAL A 47 -15.48 -24.94 -14.94
C VAL A 47 -16.15 -24.13 -16.05
N GLY A 48 -15.51 -23.06 -16.53
CA GLY A 48 -15.98 -22.26 -17.66
C GLY A 48 -17.07 -21.23 -17.32
N GLN A 49 -17.34 -20.98 -16.04
CA GLN A 49 -18.42 -20.11 -15.56
C GLN A 49 -17.91 -18.74 -15.08
N ALA A 50 -17.52 -17.87 -16.02
CA ALA A 50 -16.93 -16.56 -15.72
C ALA A 50 -17.84 -15.63 -14.88
N ARG A 51 -19.16 -15.66 -15.10
CA ARG A 51 -20.12 -14.86 -14.30
C ARG A 51 -20.04 -15.21 -12.82
N TRP A 52 -20.01 -16.50 -12.50
CA TRP A 52 -19.91 -16.97 -11.12
C TRP A 52 -18.54 -16.70 -10.53
N ALA A 53 -17.47 -16.73 -11.32
CA ALA A 53 -16.13 -16.32 -10.87
C ALA A 53 -16.14 -14.88 -10.34
N GLY A 54 -16.78 -13.95 -11.05
CA GLY A 54 -16.95 -12.57 -10.61
C GLY A 54 -17.76 -12.45 -9.32
N ILE A 55 -18.85 -13.21 -9.20
CA ILE A 55 -19.68 -13.21 -7.97
C ILE A 55 -18.88 -13.68 -6.76
N TYR A 56 -18.19 -14.83 -6.85
CA TYR A 56 -17.37 -15.31 -5.73
C TYR A 56 -16.22 -14.36 -5.41
N PHE A 57 -15.61 -13.71 -6.42
CA PHE A 57 -14.59 -12.70 -6.18
C PHE A 57 -15.12 -11.52 -5.37
N LEU A 58 -16.29 -10.97 -5.75
CA LEU A 58 -16.92 -9.86 -5.04
C LEU A 58 -17.38 -10.25 -3.63
N LEU A 59 -17.93 -11.45 -3.46
CA LEU A 59 -18.31 -11.95 -2.13
C LEU A 59 -17.10 -12.12 -1.22
N SER A 60 -16.00 -12.70 -1.73
CA SER A 60 -14.76 -12.82 -0.97
C SER A 60 -14.21 -11.44 -0.58
N LEU A 61 -14.24 -10.46 -1.50
CA LEU A 61 -13.82 -9.09 -1.21
C LEU A 61 -14.70 -8.42 -0.15
N ALA A 62 -16.02 -8.61 -0.23
CA ALA A 62 -16.97 -8.07 0.73
C ALA A 62 -16.79 -8.66 2.13
N ILE A 63 -16.53 -9.96 2.25
CA ILE A 63 -16.22 -10.61 3.54
C ILE A 63 -14.96 -10.01 4.14
N VAL A 64 -13.87 -9.89 3.36
CA VAL A 64 -12.60 -9.31 3.84
C VAL A 64 -12.80 -7.87 4.28
N PHE A 65 -13.45 -7.04 3.46
CA PHE A 65 -13.66 -5.62 3.75
C PHE A 65 -14.56 -5.40 4.97
N THR A 66 -15.67 -6.14 5.06
CA THR A 66 -16.59 -6.08 6.21
C THR A 66 -15.92 -6.62 7.47
N GLY A 67 -15.12 -7.69 7.31
CA GLY A 67 -14.28 -8.26 8.35
C GLY A 67 -13.38 -7.22 9.01
N GLU A 68 -12.59 -6.54 8.19
CA GLU A 68 -11.65 -5.50 8.64
C GLU A 68 -12.35 -4.26 9.22
N LEU A 69 -13.48 -3.84 8.66
CA LEU A 69 -14.16 -2.63 9.10
C LEU A 69 -15.03 -2.81 10.35
N TYR A 70 -15.71 -3.95 10.48
CA TYR A 70 -16.79 -4.12 11.45
C TYR A 70 -16.62 -5.33 12.37
N LEU A 71 -15.91 -6.37 11.94
CA LEU A 71 -15.88 -7.67 12.63
C LEU A 71 -14.49 -8.05 13.15
N ARG A 72 -13.54 -7.11 13.13
CA ARG A 72 -12.14 -7.36 13.49
C ARG A 72 -12.05 -7.92 14.91
N GLY A 73 -11.43 -9.09 15.05
CA GLY A 73 -11.27 -9.79 16.34
C GLY A 73 -12.45 -10.66 16.78
N SER A 74 -13.57 -10.68 16.04
CA SER A 74 -14.74 -11.53 16.37
C SER A 74 -14.64 -12.96 15.83
N GLY A 75 -13.81 -13.21 14.82
CA GLY A 75 -13.69 -14.50 14.12
C GLY A 75 -14.82 -14.82 13.15
N VAL A 76 -15.85 -13.97 13.06
CA VAL A 76 -17.02 -14.16 12.18
C VAL A 76 -16.64 -14.12 10.70
N ASP A 77 -15.72 -13.24 10.33
CA ASP A 77 -15.18 -13.12 8.97
C ASP A 77 -14.51 -14.41 8.50
N GLY A 78 -13.72 -15.04 9.38
CA GLY A 78 -13.10 -16.35 9.11
C GLY A 78 -14.15 -17.45 8.90
N MET A 79 -15.18 -17.50 9.74
CA MET A 79 -16.29 -18.45 9.58
C MET A 79 -17.04 -18.23 8.26
N LEU A 80 -17.38 -16.98 7.92
CA LEU A 80 -18.03 -16.65 6.65
C LEU A 80 -17.17 -17.04 5.45
N ALA A 81 -15.85 -16.84 5.51
CA ALA A 81 -14.93 -17.23 4.46
C ALA A 81 -14.90 -18.76 4.26
N LEU A 82 -14.92 -19.54 5.35
CA LEU A 82 -14.98 -21.01 5.30
C LEU A 82 -16.31 -21.50 4.71
N ILE A 83 -17.44 -20.89 5.11
CA ILE A 83 -18.76 -21.20 4.54
C ILE A 83 -18.75 -20.91 3.03
N LEU A 84 -18.26 -19.74 2.62
CA LEU A 84 -18.18 -19.37 1.21
C LEU A 84 -17.30 -20.35 0.42
N ALA A 85 -16.16 -20.78 0.98
CA ALA A 85 -15.28 -21.77 0.38
C ALA A 85 -15.97 -23.13 0.19
N ALA A 86 -16.70 -23.61 1.21
CA ALA A 86 -17.46 -24.87 1.12
C ALA A 86 -18.56 -24.79 0.06
N VAL A 87 -19.32 -23.69 0.03
CA VAL A 87 -20.36 -23.44 -0.98
C VAL A 87 -19.76 -23.40 -2.38
N CYS A 88 -18.64 -22.70 -2.57
CA CYS A 88 -17.93 -22.65 -3.85
C CYS A 88 -17.44 -24.02 -4.30
N ALA A 89 -16.85 -24.82 -3.39
CA ALA A 89 -16.36 -26.16 -3.71
C ALA A 89 -17.48 -27.10 -4.17
N ILE A 90 -18.63 -27.08 -3.48
CA ILE A 90 -19.81 -27.87 -3.85
C ILE A 90 -20.35 -27.41 -5.21
N HIS A 91 -20.47 -26.09 -5.42
CA HIS A 91 -20.94 -25.52 -6.67
C HIS A 91 -20.02 -25.91 -7.84
N ALA A 92 -18.70 -25.79 -7.66
CA ALA A 92 -17.70 -26.15 -8.65
C ALA A 92 -17.72 -27.64 -9.00
N TYR A 93 -17.85 -28.50 -7.99
CA TYR A 93 -17.97 -29.94 -8.17
C TYR A 93 -19.19 -30.29 -9.04
N ARG A 94 -20.36 -29.72 -8.70
CA ARG A 94 -21.60 -29.93 -9.45
C ARG A 94 -21.50 -29.39 -10.87
N ALA A 95 -20.92 -28.21 -11.05
CA ALA A 95 -20.68 -27.61 -12.36
C ALA A 95 -19.76 -28.47 -13.23
N ALA A 96 -18.69 -29.04 -12.66
CA ALA A 96 -17.80 -29.96 -13.35
C ALA A 96 -18.48 -31.31 -13.65
N ALA A 97 -19.32 -31.80 -12.74
CA ALA A 97 -20.05 -33.05 -12.92
C ALA A 97 -21.09 -32.97 -14.05
N ASN A 98 -21.72 -31.81 -14.22
CA ASN A 98 -22.73 -31.55 -15.23
C ASN A 98 -22.16 -30.88 -16.50
N TYR A 99 -20.85 -30.88 -16.67
CA TYR A 99 -20.21 -30.21 -17.81
C TYR A 99 -20.48 -30.99 -19.12
N PRO A 100 -21.03 -30.36 -20.19
CA PRO A 100 -21.34 -31.04 -21.45
C PRO A 100 -20.08 -31.63 -22.08
N LYS A 101 -20.12 -32.93 -22.45
CA LYS A 101 -18.95 -33.67 -22.96
C LYS A 101 -18.53 -33.24 -24.36
N ASP A 102 -19.45 -32.70 -25.13
CA ASP A 102 -19.28 -32.17 -26.49
C ASP A 102 -18.73 -30.74 -26.50
N ARG A 103 -18.86 -30.00 -25.39
CA ARG A 103 -18.43 -28.60 -25.29
C ARG A 103 -16.93 -28.50 -25.04
N SER A 104 -16.21 -27.85 -25.95
CA SER A 104 -14.81 -27.48 -25.71
C SER A 104 -14.68 -26.44 -24.60
N ARG A 105 -13.59 -26.51 -23.82
CA ARG A 105 -13.33 -25.54 -22.74
C ARG A 105 -12.86 -24.20 -23.32
N PRO A 106 -13.42 -23.07 -22.85
CA PRO A 106 -12.92 -21.73 -23.18
C PRO A 106 -11.43 -21.58 -22.86
N ALA A 107 -10.73 -20.69 -23.56
CA ALA A 107 -9.30 -20.48 -23.37
C ALA A 107 -8.94 -20.12 -21.91
N TYR A 108 -9.72 -19.23 -21.27
CA TYR A 108 -9.53 -18.82 -19.87
C TYR A 108 -9.70 -19.96 -18.86
N SER A 109 -10.41 -21.02 -19.22
CA SER A 109 -10.69 -22.16 -18.34
C SER A 109 -9.49 -23.13 -18.27
N ARG A 110 -8.63 -23.12 -19.28
CA ARG A 110 -7.45 -24.01 -19.37
C ARG A 110 -6.36 -23.52 -18.42
N TRP A 111 -5.36 -24.37 -18.14
CA TRP A 111 -4.31 -24.08 -17.14
C TRP A 111 -3.59 -22.75 -17.40
N TYR A 112 -3.28 -22.43 -18.66
CA TYR A 112 -2.63 -21.16 -19.03
C TYR A 112 -3.57 -19.96 -18.90
N GLY A 113 -4.87 -20.16 -19.07
CA GLY A 113 -5.89 -19.13 -18.83
C GLY A 113 -6.05 -18.80 -17.35
N LEU A 114 -6.04 -19.83 -16.50
CA LEU A 114 -6.04 -19.65 -15.04
C LEU A 114 -4.76 -18.98 -14.54
N LEU A 115 -3.61 -19.38 -15.08
CA LEU A 115 -2.34 -18.72 -14.80
C LEU A 115 -2.38 -17.26 -15.24
N GLY A 116 -2.88 -16.98 -16.45
CA GLY A 116 -3.07 -15.62 -16.94
C GLY A 116 -3.98 -14.78 -16.05
N ALA A 117 -5.09 -15.34 -15.54
CA ALA A 117 -5.98 -14.66 -14.61
C ALA A 117 -5.28 -14.34 -13.27
N LEU A 118 -4.51 -15.29 -12.73
CA LEU A 118 -3.72 -15.09 -11.52
C LEU A 118 -2.64 -14.01 -11.72
N CYS A 119 -1.88 -14.08 -12.81
CA CYS A 119 -0.88 -13.08 -13.16
C CYS A 119 -1.50 -11.69 -13.36
N THR A 120 -2.69 -11.61 -13.96
CA THR A 120 -3.43 -10.35 -14.15
C THR A 120 -3.84 -9.75 -12.80
N LEU A 121 -4.37 -10.58 -11.88
CA LEU A 121 -4.72 -10.13 -10.54
C LEU A 121 -3.48 -9.66 -9.76
N LEU A 122 -2.38 -10.42 -9.82
CA LEU A 122 -1.12 -10.05 -9.18
C LEU A 122 -0.58 -8.74 -9.75
N LEU A 123 -0.56 -8.58 -11.08
CA LEU A 123 -0.14 -7.35 -11.75
C LEU A 123 -1.00 -6.16 -11.31
N LEU A 124 -2.33 -6.34 -11.25
CA LEU A 124 -3.24 -5.31 -10.77
C LEU A 124 -2.88 -4.88 -9.33
N VAL A 125 -2.69 -5.84 -8.42
CA VAL A 125 -2.30 -5.55 -7.03
C VAL A 125 -0.95 -4.85 -6.98
N LEU A 126 0.03 -5.27 -7.77
CA LEU A 126 1.35 -4.64 -7.84
C LEU A 126 1.29 -3.21 -8.38
N VAL A 127 0.49 -2.96 -9.41
CA VAL A 127 0.29 -1.61 -9.97
C VAL A 127 -0.42 -0.72 -8.96
N LEU A 128 -1.49 -1.21 -8.33
CA LEU A 128 -2.20 -0.46 -7.29
C LEU A 128 -1.26 -0.13 -6.11
N ARG A 129 -0.44 -1.09 -5.70
CA ARG A 129 0.56 -0.87 -4.64
C ARG A 129 1.63 0.14 -5.04
N ALA A 130 2.14 0.02 -6.26
CA ALA A 130 3.26 0.84 -6.70
C ALA A 130 2.87 2.29 -6.97
N TYR A 131 1.63 2.54 -7.40
CA TYR A 131 1.20 3.86 -7.88
C TYR A 131 0.14 4.55 -7.03
N LEU A 132 -0.74 3.82 -6.35
CA LEU A 132 -1.89 4.41 -5.65
C LEU A 132 -1.68 4.38 -4.13
N PHE A 133 -1.68 3.18 -3.54
CA PHE A 133 -1.68 3.00 -2.09
C PHE A 133 -0.69 1.92 -1.63
N GLU A 134 0.15 2.26 -0.66
CA GLU A 134 1.07 1.30 -0.05
C GLU A 134 0.85 1.20 1.46
N PRO A 135 0.67 -0.03 2.00
CA PRO A 135 0.60 -0.23 3.43
C PRO A 135 2.00 -0.24 4.06
N PHE A 136 2.18 0.53 5.13
CA PHE A 136 3.38 0.56 5.97
C PHE A 136 3.03 0.16 7.40
N ARG A 137 4.03 -0.27 8.17
CA ARG A 137 3.89 -0.57 9.60
C ARG A 137 4.74 0.40 10.41
N ALA A 138 4.13 1.11 11.35
CA ALA A 138 4.83 2.03 12.23
C ALA A 138 5.64 1.24 13.27
N ALA A 139 6.95 1.09 13.07
CA ALA A 139 7.80 0.31 13.97
C ALA A 139 8.14 1.03 15.29
N SER A 140 8.06 2.36 15.34
CA SER A 140 8.50 3.18 16.47
C SER A 140 7.38 4.07 17.04
N GLY A 141 7.56 4.51 18.29
CA GLY A 141 6.64 5.41 19.00
C GLY A 141 6.88 6.90 18.76
N SER A 142 7.68 7.26 17.75
CA SER A 142 8.06 8.66 17.50
C SER A 142 6.90 9.55 17.04
N MET A 143 5.80 8.94 16.61
CA MET A 143 4.56 9.61 16.20
C MET A 143 3.43 9.42 17.22
N GLN A 144 3.71 8.94 18.43
CA GLN A 144 2.71 8.92 19.49
C GLN A 144 2.33 10.37 19.90
N PRO A 145 1.07 10.61 20.30
CA PRO A 145 -0.03 9.64 20.40
C PRO A 145 -0.78 9.44 19.08
N ALA A 146 -0.51 10.22 18.04
CA ALA A 146 -1.25 10.19 16.77
C ALA A 146 -1.16 8.84 16.05
N ILE A 147 0.00 8.19 16.10
CA ILE A 147 0.22 6.85 15.53
C ILE A 147 0.67 5.90 16.65
N PRO A 148 -0.14 4.89 17.00
CA PRO A 148 0.26 3.82 17.91
C PRO A 148 1.43 2.99 17.35
N ILE A 149 2.22 2.43 18.25
CA ILE A 149 3.30 1.50 17.89
C ILE A 149 2.67 0.26 17.23
N GLN A 150 3.26 -0.20 16.12
CA GLN A 150 2.80 -1.29 15.26
C GLN A 150 1.52 -1.02 14.44
N ALA A 151 0.97 0.19 14.46
CA ALA A 151 -0.16 0.54 13.61
C ALA A 151 0.18 0.38 12.12
N TYR A 152 -0.82 -0.02 11.33
CA TYR A 152 -0.74 -0.04 9.87
C TYR A 152 -1.13 1.34 9.32
N LEU A 153 -0.34 1.83 8.37
CA LEU A 153 -0.54 3.12 7.72
C LEU A 153 -0.88 2.85 6.25
N ILE A 154 -1.97 3.43 5.77
CA ILE A 154 -2.26 3.46 4.34
C ILE A 154 -1.73 4.77 3.79
N VAL A 155 -0.73 4.67 2.91
CA VAL A 155 -0.05 5.82 2.32
C VAL A 155 -0.47 5.96 0.87
N GLN A 156 -0.92 7.15 0.54
CA GLN A 156 -1.25 7.58 -0.80
C GLN A 156 0.02 8.03 -1.53
N LYS A 157 0.36 7.40 -2.65
CA LYS A 157 1.59 7.65 -3.43
C LYS A 157 1.38 8.53 -4.67
N TRP A 158 0.17 8.54 -5.23
CA TRP A 158 -0.09 9.30 -6.45
C TRP A 158 0.20 10.81 -6.26
N GLY A 159 0.84 11.43 -7.26
CA GLY A 159 1.20 12.84 -7.20
C GLY A 159 2.44 13.18 -6.35
N TYR A 160 3.08 12.23 -5.66
CA TYR A 160 4.31 12.50 -4.88
C TYR A 160 5.60 12.13 -5.62
N GLY A 161 5.52 11.61 -6.84
CA GLY A 161 6.67 11.36 -7.73
C GLY A 161 7.52 10.13 -7.37
N HIS A 162 7.27 9.50 -6.22
CA HIS A 162 7.99 8.31 -5.78
C HIS A 162 7.13 7.05 -5.96
N TYR A 163 7.31 6.43 -7.14
CA TYR A 163 6.56 5.25 -7.56
C TYR A 163 7.42 4.00 -7.48
N GLY A 164 6.84 2.90 -6.99
CA GLY A 164 7.57 1.67 -6.80
C GLY A 164 6.99 0.76 -5.75
N ALA A 165 7.49 -0.47 -5.69
CA ALA A 165 7.12 -1.45 -4.68
C ALA A 165 8.32 -2.34 -4.38
N TYR A 166 8.43 -2.83 -3.14
CA TYR A 166 9.51 -3.75 -2.71
C TYR A 166 10.93 -3.22 -2.98
N GLY A 167 11.14 -1.91 -2.81
CA GLY A 167 12.45 -1.27 -3.06
C GLY A 167 12.78 -1.03 -4.54
N ILE A 168 11.93 -1.45 -5.47
CA ILE A 168 12.10 -1.21 -6.90
C ILE A 168 11.38 0.08 -7.27
N ARG A 169 12.15 1.10 -7.68
CA ARG A 169 11.60 2.34 -8.24
C ARG A 169 11.10 2.11 -9.66
N LEU A 170 9.92 2.64 -9.95
CA LEU A 170 9.29 2.61 -11.26
C LEU A 170 9.20 4.03 -11.85
N PRO A 171 9.22 4.17 -13.18
CA PRO A 171 9.01 5.46 -13.82
C PRO A 171 7.59 5.97 -13.52
N GLY A 172 7.45 7.28 -13.37
CA GLY A 172 6.15 7.92 -13.17
C GLY A 172 6.24 9.43 -13.31
N PRO A 173 5.09 10.13 -13.23
CA PRO A 173 5.06 11.58 -13.33
C PRO A 173 5.84 12.24 -12.20
N ALA A 174 6.30 13.47 -12.43
CA ALA A 174 6.90 14.28 -11.37
C ALA A 174 5.89 14.55 -10.24
N ALA A 175 6.42 14.89 -9.06
CA ALA A 175 5.59 15.33 -7.95
C ALA A 175 4.74 16.54 -8.37
N SER A 176 3.44 16.44 -8.10
CA SER A 176 2.41 17.44 -8.47
C SER A 176 1.39 17.66 -7.35
N ALA A 177 1.26 16.71 -6.42
CA ALA A 177 0.40 16.87 -5.25
C ALA A 177 1.04 17.86 -4.28
N PRO A 178 0.32 18.91 -3.84
CA PRO A 178 0.84 19.84 -2.86
C PRO A 178 0.95 19.16 -1.49
N LEU A 179 2.10 19.33 -0.84
CA LEU A 179 2.27 19.04 0.56
C LEU A 179 1.85 20.25 1.40
N LYS A 180 1.16 20.00 2.51
CA LYS A 180 0.69 21.04 3.43
C LYS A 180 1.27 20.82 4.82
N ARG A 181 1.54 21.91 5.55
CA ARG A 181 1.93 21.79 6.95
C ARG A 181 0.85 21.05 7.72
N GLY A 182 1.28 20.22 8.66
CA GLY A 182 0.42 19.30 9.40
C GLY A 182 0.21 17.93 8.73
N ASP A 183 0.58 17.75 7.46
CA ASP A 183 0.50 16.44 6.81
C ASP A 183 1.40 15.42 7.50
N VAL A 184 0.94 14.18 7.65
CA VAL A 184 1.78 13.06 8.07
C VAL A 184 2.30 12.35 6.81
N VAL A 185 3.62 12.28 6.68
CA VAL A 185 4.30 11.91 5.45
C VAL A 185 5.25 10.76 5.70
N VAL A 186 5.24 9.78 4.78
CA VAL A 186 6.26 8.73 4.70
C VAL A 186 7.32 9.16 3.70
N PHE A 187 8.58 9.03 4.07
CA PHE A 187 9.72 9.39 3.23
C PHE A 187 10.90 8.46 3.48
N GLU A 188 11.79 8.38 2.49
CA GLU A 188 13.09 7.72 2.60
C GLU A 188 14.03 8.57 3.47
N PHE A 189 14.68 7.97 4.47
CA PHE A 189 15.58 8.68 5.36
C PHE A 189 16.76 9.32 4.57
N PRO A 190 17.07 10.62 4.78
CA PRO A 190 18.08 11.32 3.99
C PRO A 190 19.46 10.65 3.92
N ALA A 191 19.96 10.11 5.05
CA ALA A 191 21.28 9.50 5.09
C ALA A 191 21.30 8.03 4.59
N ASP A 192 20.16 7.34 4.59
CA ASP A 192 20.03 5.97 4.09
C ASP A 192 18.62 5.75 3.52
N ARG A 193 18.51 5.78 2.19
CA ARG A 193 17.24 5.64 1.47
C ARG A 193 16.59 4.25 1.61
N SER A 194 17.30 3.25 2.15
CA SER A 194 16.71 1.93 2.44
C SER A 194 15.78 1.96 3.66
N ILE A 195 15.85 3.00 4.48
CA ILE A 195 15.07 3.16 5.69
C ILE A 195 13.94 4.16 5.45
N GLN A 196 12.73 3.81 5.87
CA GLN A 196 11.55 4.66 5.74
C GLN A 196 11.15 5.26 7.08
N TYR A 197 10.86 6.55 7.07
CA TYR A 197 10.43 7.31 8.23
C TYR A 197 9.00 7.81 8.01
N VAL A 198 8.26 7.93 9.10
CA VAL A 198 6.98 8.64 9.14
C VAL A 198 7.09 9.78 10.12
N LYS A 199 6.80 11.00 9.66
CA LYS A 199 6.83 12.23 10.48
C LYS A 199 5.73 13.19 10.06
N ARG A 200 5.49 14.20 10.88
CA ARG A 200 4.65 15.34 10.52
C ARG A 200 5.47 16.39 9.78
N LEU A 201 4.95 16.85 8.66
CA LEU A 201 5.47 17.98 7.92
C LEU A 201 5.16 19.27 8.67
N VAL A 202 6.20 19.94 9.13
CA VAL A 202 6.08 21.18 9.91
C VAL A 202 6.46 22.39 9.09
N GLY A 203 7.52 22.32 8.30
CA GLY A 203 7.97 23.45 7.49
C GLY A 203 8.11 23.11 6.01
N LEU A 204 7.69 24.06 5.18
CA LEU A 204 7.75 24.03 3.72
C LEU A 204 9.00 24.77 3.20
N PRO A 205 9.37 24.60 1.92
CA PRO A 205 10.44 25.37 1.30
C PRO A 205 10.31 26.87 1.56
N GLY A 206 11.40 27.50 2.00
CA GLY A 206 11.45 28.94 2.32
C GLY A 206 11.03 29.32 3.73
N ASP A 207 10.35 28.44 4.49
CA ASP A 207 9.97 28.73 5.87
C ASP A 207 11.19 28.88 6.79
N THR A 208 11.00 29.65 7.85
CA THR A 208 11.89 29.67 9.02
C THR A 208 11.20 28.95 10.17
N VAL A 209 11.69 27.77 10.53
CA VAL A 209 11.17 26.97 11.65
C VAL A 209 12.11 27.12 12.84
N ALA A 210 11.57 27.50 13.99
CA ALA A 210 12.29 27.52 15.26
C ALA A 210 11.62 26.56 16.25
N TYR A 211 12.43 25.73 16.90
CA TYR A 211 12.02 24.93 18.05
C TYR A 211 12.93 25.29 19.21
N GLN A 212 12.44 26.12 20.12
CA GLN A 212 13.20 26.71 21.23
C GLN A 212 12.43 26.47 22.52
N ASP A 213 13.09 25.97 23.57
CA ASP A 213 12.46 25.70 24.87
C ASP A 213 11.16 24.89 24.78
N LYS A 214 11.14 23.95 23.83
CA LYS A 214 10.03 23.03 23.50
C LYS A 214 8.81 23.69 22.86
N GLU A 215 8.93 24.93 22.45
CA GLU A 215 7.93 25.67 21.69
C GLU A 215 8.30 25.73 20.21
N LEU A 216 7.30 25.51 19.36
CA LEU A 216 7.43 25.56 17.91
C LEU A 216 6.96 26.92 17.38
N THR A 217 7.78 27.55 16.55
CA THR A 217 7.48 28.82 15.87
C THR A 217 7.75 28.66 14.38
N ILE A 218 6.86 29.18 13.54
CA ILE A 218 7.02 29.17 12.08
C ILE A 218 6.91 30.60 11.55
N ASN A 219 7.94 31.05 10.82
CA ASN A 219 8.05 32.41 10.29
C ASN A 219 7.83 33.48 11.37
N GLY A 220 8.35 33.24 12.58
CA GLY A 220 8.20 34.13 13.74
C GLY A 220 6.85 34.07 14.44
N THR A 221 5.89 33.29 13.93
CA THR A 221 4.58 33.10 14.58
C THR A 221 4.60 31.85 15.45
N PRO A 222 4.39 31.96 16.77
CA PRO A 222 4.34 30.80 17.65
C PRO A 222 3.12 29.93 17.32
N ILE A 223 3.32 28.62 17.33
CA ILE A 223 2.23 27.66 17.16
C ILE A 223 1.51 27.51 18.49
N SER A 224 0.19 27.69 18.49
CA SER A 224 -0.61 27.48 19.68
C SER A 224 -0.47 26.03 20.14
N HIS A 225 -0.15 25.83 21.41
CA HIS A 225 -0.16 24.53 22.06
C HIS A 225 -0.99 24.61 23.35
N GLN A 226 -1.98 23.74 23.52
CA GLN A 226 -2.83 23.73 24.72
C GLN A 226 -2.62 22.41 25.46
N ARG A 227 -2.28 22.46 26.75
CA ARG A 227 -2.16 21.24 27.57
C ARG A 227 -3.51 20.50 27.59
N VAL A 228 -3.46 19.21 27.29
CA VAL A 228 -4.61 18.30 27.36
C VAL A 228 -4.32 17.18 28.35
N ALA A 229 -5.20 16.18 28.43
CA ALA A 229 -4.98 15.02 29.29
C ALA A 229 -3.70 14.28 28.90
N ASP A 230 -2.86 13.99 29.90
CA ASP A 230 -1.59 13.29 29.73
C ASP A 230 -1.78 11.94 29.03
N HIS A 231 -0.83 11.59 28.18
CA HIS A 231 -0.82 10.30 27.49
C HIS A 231 -0.19 9.23 28.39
N LEU A 232 -0.91 8.12 28.61
CA LEU A 232 -0.35 6.95 29.27
C LEU A 232 0.42 6.09 28.26
N ASP A 233 1.75 6.05 28.39
CA ASP A 233 2.56 5.08 27.67
C ASP A 233 2.45 3.72 28.36
N MET A 234 1.72 2.80 27.72
CA MET A 234 1.47 1.45 28.26
C MET A 234 2.73 0.60 28.38
N ARG A 235 3.83 0.94 27.66
CA ARG A 235 5.08 0.15 27.71
C ARG A 235 5.89 0.46 28.95
N THR A 236 5.87 1.71 29.39
CA THR A 236 6.63 2.21 30.54
C THR A 236 5.74 2.47 31.76
N ALA A 237 4.42 2.40 31.59
CA ALA A 237 3.43 2.79 32.59
C ALA A 237 3.60 4.25 33.09
N THR A 238 4.13 5.13 32.24
CA THR A 238 4.36 6.54 32.57
C THR A 238 3.34 7.44 31.90
N ARG A 239 2.94 8.50 32.59
CA ARG A 239 2.14 9.59 32.00
C ARG A 239 3.07 10.64 31.43
N ILE A 240 2.87 10.97 30.16
CA ILE A 240 3.64 11.97 29.44
C ILE A 240 2.71 13.17 29.18
N PRO A 241 3.11 14.40 29.52
CA PRO A 241 2.33 15.59 29.21
C PRO A 241 2.02 15.66 27.71
N ALA A 242 0.75 15.93 27.40
CA ALA A 242 0.25 15.99 26.05
C ALA A 242 -0.31 17.38 25.75
N TYR A 243 -0.08 17.85 24.53
CA TYR A 243 -0.43 19.19 24.09
C TYR A 243 -1.14 19.10 22.74
N ARG A 244 -2.25 19.82 22.58
CA ARG A 244 -2.91 20.00 21.29
C ARG A 244 -2.28 21.17 20.56
N GLU A 245 -1.76 20.93 19.36
CA GLU A 245 -1.25 21.96 18.46
C GLU A 245 -2.15 22.08 17.23
N SER A 246 -2.15 23.27 16.61
CA SER A 246 -2.85 23.52 15.35
C SER A 246 -1.90 24.14 14.33
N LEU A 247 -1.79 23.50 13.17
CA LEU A 247 -0.90 23.92 12.09
C LEU A 247 -1.67 23.96 10.77
N ASP A 248 -1.81 25.15 10.18
CA ASP A 248 -2.56 25.40 8.94
C ASP A 248 -3.97 24.74 8.94
N GLY A 249 -4.68 24.82 10.08
CA GLY A 249 -6.02 24.27 10.28
C GLY A 249 -6.05 22.77 10.60
N THR A 250 -4.90 22.10 10.69
CA THR A 250 -4.79 20.70 11.13
C THR A 250 -4.47 20.66 12.62
N GLU A 251 -5.41 20.16 13.43
CA GLU A 251 -5.18 19.89 14.85
C GLU A 251 -4.57 18.51 15.07
N TYR A 252 -3.59 18.42 15.96
CA TYR A 252 -2.98 17.16 16.37
C TYR A 252 -2.44 17.26 17.80
N THR A 253 -2.22 16.10 18.42
CA THR A 253 -1.65 16.04 19.78
C THR A 253 -0.17 15.68 19.69
N VAL A 254 0.65 16.33 20.50
CA VAL A 254 2.07 16.05 20.68
C VAL A 254 2.37 15.69 22.13
N LEU A 255 3.44 14.91 22.33
CA LEU A 255 3.97 14.60 23.65
C LEU A 255 5.23 15.40 23.90
N ILE A 256 5.29 16.10 25.03
CA ILE A 256 6.45 16.90 25.44
C ILE A 256 6.77 16.51 26.88
N ARG A 257 8.02 16.09 27.14
CA ARG A 257 8.54 15.76 28.47
C ARG A 257 9.24 16.98 29.04
N GLU A 258 8.57 17.75 29.88
CA GLU A 258 9.04 19.03 30.44
C GLU A 258 10.42 18.93 31.12
N ASP A 259 10.70 17.82 31.81
CA ASP A 259 11.95 17.63 32.56
C ASP A 259 13.12 17.08 31.72
N THR A 260 12.91 16.75 30.45
CA THR A 260 13.94 16.16 29.58
C THR A 260 14.67 17.25 28.79
N PRO A 261 16.00 17.41 28.89
CA PRO A 261 16.75 18.30 28.02
C PRO A 261 16.56 17.91 26.54
N PRO A 262 16.64 18.86 25.59
CA PRO A 262 16.50 18.56 24.18
C PRO A 262 17.57 17.56 23.69
N ALA A 263 17.19 16.28 23.57
CA ALA A 263 18.09 15.20 23.19
C ALA A 263 18.74 15.38 21.81
N PHE A 264 18.14 16.19 20.94
CA PHE A 264 18.63 16.41 19.58
C PHE A 264 20.00 17.11 19.53
N ALA A 265 20.35 17.92 20.53
CA ALA A 265 21.64 18.61 20.54
C ALA A 265 22.81 17.61 20.63
N ALA A 266 22.65 16.54 21.40
CA ALA A 266 23.67 15.49 21.56
C ALA A 266 23.72 14.50 20.38
N LEU A 267 22.61 14.35 19.64
CA LEU A 267 22.49 13.38 18.55
C LEU A 267 22.70 13.99 17.16
N ARG A 268 23.00 15.30 17.10
CA ARG A 268 23.11 16.07 15.85
C ARG A 268 24.05 15.41 14.86
N GLN A 269 23.55 15.19 13.65
CA GLN A 269 24.37 14.75 12.52
C GLN A 269 24.81 15.94 11.67
N THR A 270 25.85 15.72 10.88
CA THR A 270 26.19 16.61 9.76
C THR A 270 25.25 16.33 8.60
N PHE A 271 24.69 17.36 7.98
CA PHE A 271 23.74 17.21 6.88
C PHE A 271 23.83 18.36 5.85
N PRO A 272 23.36 18.16 4.61
CA PRO A 272 23.34 19.22 3.59
C PRO A 272 22.56 20.46 4.04
N PHE A 273 23.06 21.66 3.72
CA PHE A 273 22.46 22.94 4.13
C PHE A 273 22.45 23.22 5.64
N GLN A 274 23.25 22.50 6.43
CA GLN A 274 23.35 22.73 7.88
C GLN A 274 23.71 24.18 8.27
N GLY A 275 24.39 24.94 7.41
CA GLY A 275 24.66 26.37 7.61
C GLY A 275 23.39 27.26 7.64
N GLN A 276 22.23 26.74 7.20
CA GLN A 276 20.94 27.40 7.31
C GLN A 276 20.25 27.13 8.67
N CYS A 277 20.89 26.37 9.55
CA CYS A 277 20.40 26.05 10.89
C CYS A 277 21.33 26.61 11.97
N ALA A 278 20.79 27.46 12.84
CA ALA A 278 21.41 27.91 14.07
C ALA A 278 20.98 27.02 15.24
N TYR A 279 21.95 26.44 15.95
CA TYR A 279 21.72 25.65 17.16
C TYR A 279 22.14 26.46 18.38
N THR A 280 21.31 26.45 19.41
CA THR A 280 21.56 27.08 20.72
C THR A 280 21.42 26.03 21.82
N ALA A 281 21.67 26.40 23.08
CA ALA A 281 21.39 25.52 24.21
C ALA A 281 19.88 25.25 24.38
N GLN A 282 19.05 26.20 23.95
CA GLN A 282 17.59 26.18 24.04
C GLN A 282 16.93 25.43 22.88
N GLY A 283 17.62 25.32 21.73
CA GLY A 283 17.14 24.52 20.62
C GLY A 283 17.71 24.87 19.26
N ILE A 284 16.86 24.93 18.25
CA ILE A 284 17.25 25.04 16.84
C ILE A 284 16.37 26.02 16.08
N THR A 285 16.96 26.76 15.15
CA THR A 285 16.25 27.58 14.17
C THR A 285 16.83 27.33 12.80
N CYS A 286 15.99 26.95 11.85
CA CYS A 286 16.40 26.61 10.50
C CYS A 286 15.58 27.40 9.48
N ARG A 287 16.24 27.96 8.47
CA ARG A 287 15.60 28.35 7.21
C ARG A 287 15.62 27.16 6.26
N ILE A 288 14.47 26.81 5.70
CA ILE A 288 14.32 25.60 4.89
C ILE A 288 14.73 25.90 3.44
N PRO A 289 15.67 25.13 2.85
CA PRO A 289 16.06 25.29 1.47
C PRO A 289 14.91 25.02 0.48
N ASP A 290 15.05 25.52 -0.74
CA ASP A 290 14.14 25.18 -1.82
C ASP A 290 14.14 23.66 -2.08
N GLY A 291 12.95 23.11 -2.35
CA GLY A 291 12.78 21.67 -2.60
C GLY A 291 13.01 20.77 -1.38
N HIS A 292 13.07 21.33 -0.17
CA HIS A 292 13.27 20.58 1.07
C HIS A 292 12.16 20.84 2.09
N TYR A 293 12.04 19.94 3.05
CA TYR A 293 11.00 19.97 4.08
C TYR A 293 11.59 19.77 5.48
N PHE A 294 10.94 20.34 6.49
CA PHE A 294 11.30 20.12 7.90
C PHE A 294 10.22 19.27 8.58
N MET A 295 10.64 18.12 9.09
CA MET A 295 9.79 17.06 9.60
C MET A 295 9.99 16.90 11.11
N LEU A 296 8.91 16.78 11.88
CA LEU A 296 8.95 16.52 13.32
C LEU A 296 8.13 15.27 13.69
N GLY A 297 8.57 14.56 14.72
CA GLY A 297 7.72 13.56 15.37
C GLY A 297 6.77 14.21 16.37
N ASP A 298 5.58 13.62 16.51
CA ASP A 298 4.60 14.07 17.51
C ASP A 298 5.05 13.74 18.94
N ASN A 299 5.87 12.70 19.12
CA ASN A 299 6.54 12.42 20.39
C ASN A 299 7.87 13.19 20.46
N ARG A 300 7.80 14.47 20.84
CA ARG A 300 8.85 15.47 20.62
C ARG A 300 10.20 15.09 21.22
N ASP A 301 10.22 14.50 22.41
CA ASP A 301 11.47 14.12 23.08
C ASP A 301 11.91 12.67 22.77
N ALA A 302 11.09 11.89 22.08
CA ALA A 302 11.40 10.52 21.65
C ALA A 302 11.30 10.36 20.12
N SER A 303 11.77 11.37 19.39
CA SER A 303 11.77 11.39 17.93
C SER A 303 13.14 11.77 17.37
N TYR A 304 13.65 10.88 16.51
CA TYR A 304 14.76 11.17 15.62
C TYR A 304 14.18 11.81 14.33
N ASP A 305 14.35 13.11 14.15
CA ASP A 305 13.71 13.91 13.10
C ASP A 305 14.59 15.09 12.61
N SER A 306 14.03 16.07 11.91
CA SER A 306 14.80 17.14 11.26
C SER A 306 15.62 18.01 12.21
N ARG A 307 15.32 18.00 13.51
CA ARG A 307 16.18 18.65 14.52
C ARG A 307 17.55 17.98 14.62
N VAL A 308 17.63 16.71 14.25
CA VAL A 308 18.82 15.85 14.37
C VAL A 308 19.51 15.62 13.03
N PHE A 309 18.76 15.21 12.00
CA PHE A 309 19.30 14.84 10.68
C PHE A 309 19.09 15.90 9.59
N GLY A 310 18.44 17.03 9.91
CA GLY A 310 18.21 18.11 8.97
C GLY A 310 17.03 17.90 8.02
N PHE A 311 17.12 18.51 6.85
CA PHE A 311 15.99 18.62 5.93
C PHE A 311 15.74 17.35 5.11
N VAL A 312 14.48 17.13 4.72
CA VAL A 312 14.07 16.02 3.85
C VAL A 312 13.89 16.55 2.41
N PRO A 313 14.66 16.07 1.42
CA PRO A 313 14.48 16.47 0.04
C PRO A 313 13.14 16.03 -0.56
N ALA A 314 12.61 16.76 -1.54
CA ALA A 314 11.35 16.42 -2.16
C ALA A 314 11.33 15.06 -2.87
N ASP A 315 12.45 14.59 -3.43
CA ASP A 315 12.55 13.28 -4.07
C ASP A 315 12.64 12.10 -3.08
N HIS A 316 12.69 12.38 -1.78
CA HIS A 316 12.59 11.37 -0.72
C HIS A 316 11.14 11.11 -0.29
N ILE A 317 10.19 11.98 -0.66
CA ILE A 317 8.79 11.84 -0.24
C ILE A 317 8.16 10.65 -0.95
N VAL A 318 7.76 9.64 -0.17
CA VAL A 318 7.09 8.43 -0.69
C VAL A 318 5.59 8.69 -0.86
N GLY A 319 4.99 9.37 0.11
CA GLY A 319 3.57 9.70 0.04
C GLY A 319 2.99 10.18 1.37
N LYS A 320 1.71 10.56 1.33
CA LYS A 320 0.96 11.05 2.48
C LYS A 320 0.19 9.91 3.16
N VAL A 321 0.25 9.85 4.48
CA VAL A 321 -0.61 8.95 5.27
C VAL A 321 -2.05 9.46 5.20
N VAL A 322 -2.96 8.64 4.69
CA VAL A 322 -4.39 8.96 4.56
C VAL A 322 -5.26 8.18 5.53
N ARG A 323 -4.75 7.08 6.09
CA ARG A 323 -5.46 6.29 7.10
C ARG A 323 -4.47 5.62 8.04
N ILE A 324 -4.81 5.66 9.33
CA ILE A 324 -4.11 4.94 10.40
C ILE A 324 -5.05 3.82 10.85
N VAL A 325 -4.56 2.59 10.87
CA VAL A 325 -5.28 1.40 11.32
C VAL A 325 -4.53 0.87 12.55
N PRO A 326 -5.10 1.02 13.75
CA PRO A 326 -4.43 0.66 15.00
C PRO A 326 -4.15 -0.85 15.12
#